data_AF-A0A940VGE5-F1
#
_entry.id   AF-A0A940VGE5-F1
#
_cell.length_a   1.000
_cell.length_b   1.000
_cell.length_c   1.000
_cell.angle_alpha   90.00
_cell.angle_beta   90.00
_cell.angle_gamma   90.00
#
_symmetry.space_group_name_H-M   'P 1'
#
loop_
_entity.id
_entity.type
_entity.pdbx_description
1 polymer ?
#
loop_
_entity_poly.entity_id
_entity_poly.type
_entity_poly.pdbx_seq_one_letter_code
_entity_poly.pdbx_strand_id
1 'polypeptide(L)' 'MKKFDYPGAPLVLGVILGPMAEDNLNRALLVSANDWSILVQRPISLTFLILAAIAIVVPLYTAYRERDLIAPEATA' A
#
# COMPACT_ATOMS: atom_id res chain seq x y z
N MET A 1 15.26 -24.52 0.38
CA MET A 1 14.81 -23.17 0.77
C MET A 1 14.04 -22.50 -0.38
N LYS A 2 12.94 -23.13 -0.84
CA LYS A 2 12.01 -22.65 -1.88
C LYS A 2 10.61 -22.48 -1.26
N LYS A 3 10.52 -21.85 -0.09
CA LYS A 3 9.28 -21.87 0.72
C LYS A 3 8.44 -20.60 0.59
N PHE A 4 8.93 -19.60 -0.14
CA PHE A 4 8.19 -18.39 -0.44
C PHE A 4 8.64 -17.91 -1.82
N ASP A 5 7.93 -18.31 -2.87
CA ASP A 5 8.12 -17.88 -4.27
C ASP A 5 7.72 -16.40 -4.44
N TYR A 6 8.07 -15.55 -3.47
CA TYR A 6 7.92 -14.11 -3.62
C TYR A 6 8.96 -13.67 -4.65
N PRO A 7 8.55 -13.04 -5.76
CA PRO A 7 9.49 -12.56 -6.74
C PRO A 7 10.46 -11.59 -6.04
N GLY A 8 11.76 -11.90 -6.08
CA GLY A 8 12.78 -11.10 -5.39
C GLY A 8 12.84 -9.66 -5.90
N ALA A 9 12.44 -9.44 -7.16
CA ALA A 9 12.43 -8.13 -7.80
C ALA A 9 11.56 -7.08 -7.06
N PRO A 10 10.26 -7.30 -6.80
CA PRO A 10 9.45 -6.36 -6.02
C PRO A 10 9.92 -6.18 -4.58
N LEU A 11 10.54 -7.19 -3.96
CA LEU A 11 11.11 -7.03 -2.62
C LEU A 11 12.27 -6.02 -2.61
N VAL A 12 13.21 -6.19 -3.54
CA VAL A 12 14.35 -5.26 -3.72
C VAL A 12 13.85 -3.87 -4.10
N LEU A 13 12.88 -3.78 -5.00
CA LEU A 13 12.27 -2.51 -5.38
C LEU A 13 11.63 -1.81 -4.18
N GLY A 14 10.90 -2.52 -3.33
CA GLY A 14 10.32 -1.96 -2.10
C GLY A 14 11.39 -1.45 -1.14
N VAL A 15 12.49 -2.19 -0.97
CA VAL A 15 13.62 -1.79 -0.11
C VAL A 15 14.32 -0.53 -0.63
N ILE A 16 14.45 -0.37 -1.95
CA ILE A 16 15.06 0.82 -2.55
C ILE A 16 14.11 2.02 -2.52
N LEU A 17 12.83 1.81 -2.84
CA LEU A 17 11.83 2.87 -2.91
C LEU A 17 11.39 3.36 -1.53
N GLY A 18 11.42 2.51 -0.51
CA GLY A 18 11.06 2.86 0.87
C GLY A 18 11.77 4.11 1.40
N PRO A 19 13.12 4.15 1.46
CA PRO A 19 13.84 5.34 1.94
C PRO A 19 13.61 6.56 1.04
N MET A 20 13.46 6.37 -0.28
CA MET A 20 13.11 7.49 -1.18
C MET A 20 11.73 8.06 -0.86
N ALA A 21 10.76 7.22 -0.51
CA ALA A 21 9.42 7.67 -0.12
C ALA A 21 9.46 8.44 1.20
N GLU A 22 10.20 7.95 2.20
CA GLU A 22 10.36 8.62 3.50
C GLU A 22 11.06 9.98 3.36
N ASP A 23 12.14 10.05 2.56
CA ASP A 23 12.84 11.31 2.27
C ASP A 23 11.92 12.33 1.61
N ASN A 24 11.10 11.90 0.64
CA ASN A 24 10.16 12.78 -0.05
C ASN A 24 9.01 13.23 0.86
N LEU A 25 8.51 12.35 1.73
CA LEU A 25 7.51 12.69 2.73
C LEU A 25 8.06 13.73 3.72
N ASN A 26 9.27 13.50 4.24
CA ASN A 26 9.91 14.42 5.18
C ASN A 26 10.17 15.78 4.52
N ARG A 27 10.66 15.80 3.27
CA ARG A 27 10.82 17.04 2.49
C ARG A 27 9.50 17.78 2.33
N ALA A 28 8.41 17.08 2.01
CA ALA A 28 7.09 17.69 1.87
C ALA A 28 6.59 18.30 3.20
N LEU A 29 6.80 17.61 4.32
CA LEU A 29 6.44 18.10 5.65
C LEU A 29 7.30 19.28 6.07
N LEU A 30 8.62 19.24 5.86
CA LEU A 30 9.53 20.35 6.13
C LEU A 30 9.13 21.62 5.38
N VAL A 31 8.79 21.50 4.09
CA VAL A 31 8.31 22.62 3.27
C VAL A 31 6.96 23.15 3.77
N SER A 32 6.14 22.29 4.38
CA SER A 32 4.82 22.63 4.90
C SER A 32 4.83 22.97 6.40
N ALA A 33 6.00 23.29 6.96
CA ALA A 33 6.17 23.60 8.39
C ALA A 33 5.62 22.49 9.33
N ASN A 34 5.85 21.23 8.95
CA ASN A 34 5.39 20.02 9.65
C ASN A 34 3.85 19.86 9.70
N ASP A 35 3.12 20.52 8.81
CA ASP A 35 1.68 20.35 8.66
C ASP A 35 1.35 19.16 7.75
N TRP A 36 0.74 18.13 8.34
CA TRP A 36 0.29 16.91 7.65
C TRP A 36 -0.93 17.14 6.77
N SER A 37 -1.67 18.23 6.97
CA SER A 37 -2.85 18.56 6.16
C SER A 37 -2.50 18.80 4.70
N ILE A 38 -1.23 19.11 4.38
CA ILE A 38 -0.75 19.32 3.00
C ILE A 38 -1.04 18.13 2.08
N LEU A 39 -1.00 16.91 2.62
CA LEU A 39 -1.24 15.67 1.87
C LEU A 39 -2.68 15.57 1.35
N VAL A 40 -3.62 16.21 2.05
CA VAL A 40 -5.06 16.21 1.75
C VAL A 40 -5.48 17.51 1.05
N GLN A 41 -4.88 18.65 1.42
CA GLN A 41 -5.17 19.95 0.81
C GLN A 41 -4.69 20.05 -0.64
N ARG A 42 -3.63 19.32 -1.01
CA ARG A 42 -3.11 19.28 -2.38
C ARG A 42 -3.93 18.27 -3.21
N PRO A 43 -4.71 18.70 -4.22
CA PRO A 43 -5.61 17.80 -4.96
C PRO A 43 -4.87 16.68 -5.70
N ILE A 44 -3.66 16.95 -6.17
CA ILE A 44 -2.80 15.95 -6.82
C ILE A 44 -2.37 14.87 -5.81
N SER A 45 -1.85 15.29 -4.65
CA SER A 45 -1.47 14.38 -3.56
C SER A 45 -2.65 13.53 -3.11
N LEU A 46 -3.81 14.17 -2.91
CA LEU A 46 -5.05 13.49 -2.53
C LEU A 46 -5.46 12.43 -3.54
N THR A 47 -5.36 12.73 -4.84
CA THR A 47 -5.68 11.78 -5.92
C THR A 47 -4.78 10.55 -5.85
N PHE A 48 -3.47 10.74 -5.70
CA PHE A 48 -2.52 9.63 -5.56
C PHE A 48 -2.76 8.82 -4.28
N LEU A 49 -3.08 9.48 -3.17
CA LEU A 49 -3.37 8.82 -1.90
C LEU A 49 -4.64 7.97 -1.98
N ILE A 50 -5.68 8.45 -2.66
CA ILE A 50 -6.90 7.68 -2.94
C ILE A 50 -6.58 6.48 -3.84
N LEU A 51 -5.81 6.67 -4.92
CA LEU A 51 -5.41 5.58 -5.81
C LEU A 51 -4.59 4.51 -5.07
N ALA A 52 -3.66 4.91 -4.21
CA ALA A 52 -2.88 4.00 -3.38
C ALA A 52 -3.77 3.22 -2.40
N ALA A 53 -4.72 3.89 -1.75
CA ALA A 53 -5.69 3.24 -0.88
C ALA A 53 -6.53 2.21 -1.64
N ILE A 54 -7.05 2.55 -2.82
CA ILE A 54 -7.81 1.62 -3.67
C ILE A 54 -6.96 0.42 -4.07
N ALA A 55 -5.71 0.63 -4.49
CA ALA A 55 -4.79 -0.43 -4.90
C ALA A 55 -4.51 -1.45 -3.78
N ILE A 56 -4.60 -1.04 -2.52
CA ILE A 56 -4.43 -1.93 -1.36
C ILE A 56 -5.78 -2.53 -0.93
N VAL A 57 -6.82 -1.71 -0.80
CA VAL A 57 -8.12 -2.12 -0.24
C VAL A 57 -8.87 -3.08 -1.16
N VAL A 58 -8.83 -2.88 -2.47
CA VAL A 58 -9.52 -3.76 -3.43
C VAL A 58 -9.04 -5.20 -3.35
N PRO A 59 -7.74 -5.52 -3.54
CA PRO A 59 -7.27 -6.91 -3.46
C PRO A 59 -7.40 -7.48 -2.05
N LEU A 60 -7.27 -6.63 -1.02
CA LEU A 60 -7.44 -7.05 0.37
C LEU A 60 -8.90 -7.47 0.65
N TYR A 61 -9.88 -6.68 0.20
CA TYR A 61 -11.31 -6.99 0.34
C TYR A 61 -11.70 -8.25 -0.44
N THR A 62 -11.20 -8.41 -1.67
CA THR A 62 -11.46 -9.63 -2.46
C THR A 62 -10.86 -10.86 -1.78
N ALA A 63 -9.63 -10.76 -1.26
CA ALA A 63 -8.96 -11.86 -0.57
C ALA A 63 -9.68 -12.27 0.73
N TYR A 64 -10.25 -11.32 1.48
CA TYR A 64 -11.07 -11.65 2.66
C TYR A 64 -12.38 -12.33 2.28
N ARG A 65 -13.06 -11.84 1.23
CA ARG A 65 -14.34 -12.40 0.78
C ARG A 65 -14.23 -13.83 0.25
N GLU A 66 -13.14 -14.17 -0.43
CA GLU A 66 -12.92 -15.53 -0.97
C GLU A 66 -12.69 -16.57 0.13
N ARG A 67 -12.15 -16.17 1.29
CA ARG A 67 -11.94 -17.07 2.43
C ARG A 67 -13.26 -17.51 3.08
N ASP A 68 -14.28 -16.66 3.06
CA ASP A 68 -15.59 -16.97 3.61
C ASP A 68 -16.44 -17.85 2.67
N LEU A 69 -16.19 -17.82 1.36
CA LEU A 69 -16.95 -18.58 0.35
C LEU A 69 -16.48 -20.04 0.18
N ILE A 70 -15.23 -20.37 0.54
CA ILE A 70 -14.63 -21.72 0.36
C ILE A 70 -14.83 -22.61 1.60
N ALA A 71 -15.27 -22.06 2.73
CA ALA A 71 -15.44 -22.81 3.99
C ALA A 71 -16.72 -23.69 4.18
N PRO A 72 -17.78 -23.71 3.33
CA PRO A 72 -18.99 -24.47 3.68
C PRO A 72 -19.07 -25.93 3.21
N GLU A 73 -18.14 -26.46 2.39
CA GLU A 73 -18.35 -27.77 1.71
C GLU A 73 -17.49 -28.95 2.20
N ALA A 74 -16.62 -28.77 3.20
CA ALA A 74 -15.73 -29.83 3.68
C ALA A 74 -16.31 -30.72 4.82
N THR A 75 -17.63 -30.74 5.03
CA THR A 75 -18.25 -31.45 6.16
C THR A 75 -19.58 -32.15 5.85
N ALA A 76 -19.80 -32.59 4.61
CA ALA A 76 -20.95 -33.42 4.23
C ALA A 76 -20.54 -34.84 3.86
#